data_AF-A0A4V5NZV9-F1
#
_entry.id   AF-A0A4V5NZV9-F1
#
_cell.length_a   1.000
_cell.length_b   1.000
_cell.length_c   1.000
_cell.angle_alpha   90.00
_cell.angle_beta   90.00
_cell.angle_gamma   90.00
#
_symmetry.space_group_name_H-M   'P 1'
#
loop_
_entity.id
_entity.type
_entity.pdbx_description
1 polymer ?
#
loop_
_entity_poly.entity_id
_entity_poly.type
_entity_poly.pdbx_seq_one_letter_code
_entity_poly.pdbx_strand_id
1 'polypeptide(L)'
;MKSCFSSILIWVVMGAVVSIITLMFSNRYIVSIVPIIVVAFVYFVTKTQRTFIKKKPTPIYQLTEGLVKIEGNVSATKTFLTPHFKQECIAYTYEEGNITYDDETGSERVNTTTKKQELQDFYLSNATGKIKVIITQLNLAFLPAKTDTLHSIKYAVDDIRYTERTLKNGDLISVLGYAVKNNNYAFELTEQGNKPLVIGTPEFEDKTRKSFRVFKYLMPYLILMYIGVNYFLFAPLKIHIQESEVFPYFAIFGMPILALILGLMGNKFDGFTKTFLSFLAGTCFSVLFLTFPLICLFYMIKLEFTRIICIWITVLACTILAFAMNYKRLDGVFDKDKPV
;
A
#
# COMPACT_ATOMS: atom_id res chain seq x y z
N MET A 1 13.30 -8.35 37.55
CA MET A 1 13.92 -8.94 36.33
C MET A 1 13.31 -8.45 35.00
N LYS A 2 11.99 -8.43 34.77
CA LYS A 2 11.38 -7.94 33.50
C LYS A 2 11.77 -6.50 33.11
N SER A 3 11.89 -5.59 34.08
CA SER A 3 12.29 -4.18 33.84
C SER A 3 13.74 -4.03 33.35
N CYS A 4 14.65 -4.90 33.80
CA CYS A 4 16.07 -4.87 33.42
C CYS A 4 16.31 -5.42 32.01
N PHE A 5 15.60 -6.49 31.62
CA PHE A 5 15.62 -7.00 30.24
C PHE A 5 14.99 -6.01 29.24
N SER A 6 13.96 -5.26 29.65
CA SER A 6 13.35 -4.23 28.80
C SER A 6 14.30 -3.06 28.54
N SER A 7 15.14 -2.69 29.50
CA SER A 7 16.09 -1.59 29.34
C SER A 7 17.27 -1.98 28.46
N ILE A 8 17.79 -3.20 28.59
CA ILE A 8 18.85 -3.73 27.70
C ILE A 8 18.35 -3.80 26.24
N LEU A 9 17.12 -4.26 26.02
CA LEU A 9 16.52 -4.30 24.68
C LEU A 9 16.42 -2.90 24.05
N ILE A 10 16.05 -1.88 24.84
CA ILE A 10 15.97 -0.48 24.37
C ILE A 10 17.35 0.03 23.96
N TRP A 11 18.41 -0.24 24.75
CA TRP A 11 19.78 0.17 24.41
C TRP A 11 20.32 -0.53 23.16
N VAL A 12 20.01 -1.82 22.97
CA VAL A 12 20.39 -2.57 21.77
C VAL A 12 19.68 -2.02 20.53
N VAL A 13 18.38 -1.71 20.65
CA VAL A 13 17.61 -1.09 19.56
C VAL A 13 18.13 0.32 19.25
N MET A 14 18.45 1.13 20.27
CA MET A 14 19.02 2.45 20.07
C MET A 14 20.40 2.38 19.41
N GLY A 15 21.28 1.49 19.86
CA GLY A 15 22.59 1.27 19.24
C GLY A 15 22.49 0.81 17.79
N ALA A 16 21.54 -0.09 17.48
CA ALA A 16 21.27 -0.51 16.12
C ALA A 16 20.75 0.64 15.23
N VAL A 17 19.83 1.47 15.75
CA VAL A 17 19.29 2.64 15.03
C VAL A 17 20.37 3.68 14.78
N VAL A 18 21.21 3.99 15.77
CA VAL A 18 22.34 4.92 15.61
C VAL A 18 23.36 4.37 14.62
N SER A 19 23.69 3.08 14.68
CA SER A 19 24.59 2.42 13.71
C SER A 19 24.04 2.51 12.28
N ILE A 20 22.74 2.22 12.10
CA ILE A 20 22.04 2.34 10.82
C ILE A 20 22.10 3.78 10.29
N ILE A 21 21.83 4.77 11.15
CA ILE A 21 21.90 6.20 10.77
C ILE A 21 23.33 6.58 10.39
N THR A 22 24.34 6.20 11.18
CA THR A 22 25.76 6.48 10.86
C THR A 22 26.22 5.82 9.56
N LEU A 23 25.72 4.61 9.25
CA LEU A 23 25.97 3.94 7.98
C LEU A 23 25.24 4.62 6.81
N MET A 24 24.04 5.17 7.03
CA MET A 24 23.33 5.95 6.00
C MET A 24 24.08 7.25 5.64
N PHE A 25 24.82 7.86 6.56
CA PHE A 25 25.69 9.00 6.25
C PHE A 25 26.94 8.61 5.43
N SER A 26 27.27 7.32 5.36
CA SER A 26 28.26 6.81 4.42
C SER A 26 27.58 6.53 3.07
N ASN A 27 27.87 7.39 2.09
CA ASN A 27 27.21 7.48 0.77
C ASN A 27 27.03 6.14 0.03
N ARG A 28 27.85 5.13 0.32
CA ARG A 28 27.79 3.80 -0.32
C ARG A 28 26.77 2.83 0.31
N TYR A 29 26.44 2.97 1.60
CA TYR A 29 25.56 2.01 2.29
C TYR A 29 24.07 2.40 2.24
N ILE A 30 23.75 3.59 1.75
CA ILE A 30 22.37 4.07 1.55
C ILE A 30 21.56 3.06 0.72
N VAL A 31 22.14 2.57 -0.38
CA VAL A 31 21.49 1.61 -1.30
C VAL A 31 21.16 0.28 -0.63
N SER A 32 21.99 -0.15 0.32
CA SER A 32 21.81 -1.40 1.07
C SER A 32 20.75 -1.27 2.17
N ILE A 33 20.74 -0.14 2.88
CA ILE A 33 19.99 0.04 4.12
C ILE A 33 18.57 0.54 3.87
N VAL A 34 18.38 1.49 2.95
CA VAL A 34 17.08 2.12 2.70
C VAL A 34 15.98 1.11 2.36
N PRO A 35 16.18 0.13 1.46
CA PRO A 35 15.15 -0.86 1.16
C PRO A 35 14.70 -1.67 2.37
N ILE A 36 15.61 -1.99 3.31
CA ILE A 36 15.28 -2.72 4.54
C ILE A 36 14.41 -1.86 5.44
N ILE A 37 14.77 -0.58 5.63
CA ILE A 37 13.99 0.37 6.44
C ILE A 37 12.58 0.52 5.85
N VAL A 38 12.47 0.68 4.53
CA VAL A 38 11.17 0.80 3.85
C VAL A 38 10.33 -0.46 4.06
N VAL A 39 10.90 -1.66 3.90
CA VAL A 39 10.17 -2.92 4.15
C VAL A 39 9.72 -3.02 5.61
N ALA A 40 10.57 -2.66 6.57
CA ALA A 40 10.22 -2.65 7.99
C ALA A 40 9.09 -1.64 8.28
N PHE A 41 9.19 -0.43 7.74
CA PHE A 41 8.17 0.61 7.88
C PHE A 41 6.82 0.16 7.30
N VAL A 42 6.80 -0.34 6.06
CA VAL A 42 5.59 -0.88 5.43
C VAL A 42 5.02 -2.04 6.23
N TYR A 43 5.86 -2.93 6.76
CA TYR A 43 5.42 -4.01 7.65
C TYR A 43 4.69 -3.44 8.88
N PHE A 44 5.25 -2.44 9.55
CA PHE A 44 4.61 -1.83 10.72
C PHE A 44 3.28 -1.14 10.37
N VAL A 45 3.27 -0.31 9.32
CA VAL A 45 2.08 0.47 8.92
C VAL A 45 0.94 -0.43 8.43
N THR A 46 1.24 -1.52 7.71
CA THR A 46 0.22 -2.43 7.15
C THR A 46 -0.24 -3.51 8.14
N LYS A 47 0.21 -3.51 9.40
CA LYS A 47 -0.13 -4.55 10.39
C LYS A 47 -1.64 -4.74 10.57
N THR A 48 -2.39 -3.65 10.67
CA THR A 48 -3.85 -3.68 10.85
C THR A 48 -4.56 -4.25 9.63
N GLN A 49 -4.22 -3.78 8.43
CA GLN A 49 -4.75 -4.30 7.16
C GLN A 49 -4.47 -5.79 7.02
N ARG A 50 -3.23 -6.23 7.28
CA ARG A 50 -2.86 -7.66 7.20
C ARG A 50 -3.65 -8.52 8.19
N THR A 51 -3.87 -8.03 9.40
CA THR A 51 -4.68 -8.73 10.41
C THR A 51 -6.13 -8.84 9.95
N PHE A 52 -6.69 -7.76 9.42
CA PHE A 52 -8.06 -7.68 8.89
C PHE A 52 -8.29 -8.64 7.72
N ILE A 53 -7.37 -8.69 6.76
CA ILE A 53 -7.47 -9.56 5.58
C ILE A 53 -7.23 -11.03 5.92
N LYS A 54 -6.31 -11.33 6.85
CA LYS A 54 -5.97 -12.72 7.22
C LYS A 54 -7.05 -13.38 8.08
N LYS A 55 -7.76 -12.61 8.91
CA LYS A 55 -8.82 -13.16 9.77
C LYS A 55 -10.03 -13.54 8.90
N LYS A 56 -10.48 -14.79 9.02
CA LYS A 56 -11.70 -15.26 8.35
C LYS A 56 -12.94 -14.75 9.10
N PRO A 57 -14.03 -14.43 8.38
CA PRO A 57 -15.33 -14.16 9.02
C PRO A 57 -15.76 -15.32 9.91
N THR A 58 -16.28 -15.01 11.09
CA THR A 58 -16.78 -15.96 12.08
C THR A 58 -18.31 -15.89 12.09
N PRO A 59 -19.03 -17.02 11.96
CA PRO A 59 -20.48 -17.04 12.10
C PRO A 59 -20.93 -16.49 13.45
N ILE A 60 -22.02 -15.71 13.47
CA ILE A 60 -22.51 -15.03 14.69
C ILE A 60 -22.94 -16.05 15.75
N TYR A 61 -23.52 -17.18 15.37
CA TYR A 61 -23.90 -18.25 16.32
C TYR A 61 -22.70 -19.01 16.92
N GLN A 62 -21.48 -18.85 16.37
CA GLN A 62 -20.24 -19.49 16.84
C GLN A 62 -19.31 -18.52 17.58
N LEU A 63 -19.81 -17.36 17.98
CA LEU A 63 -18.97 -16.36 18.63
C LEU A 63 -18.45 -16.85 19.97
N THR A 64 -17.15 -16.63 20.16
CA THR A 64 -16.45 -16.74 21.44
C THR A 64 -15.85 -15.39 21.77
N GLU A 65 -15.54 -15.15 23.04
CA GLU A 65 -14.87 -13.92 23.44
C GLU A 65 -13.52 -13.76 22.75
N GLY A 66 -13.15 -12.52 22.45
CA GLY A 66 -11.88 -12.17 21.82
C GLY A 66 -12.02 -11.58 20.42
N LEU A 67 -10.89 -11.49 19.71
CA LEU A 67 -10.82 -10.82 18.41
C LEU A 67 -11.48 -11.67 17.32
N VAL A 68 -12.60 -11.18 16.78
CA VAL A 68 -13.38 -11.84 15.71
C VAL A 68 -13.56 -10.89 14.53
N LYS A 69 -13.86 -11.47 13.38
CA LYS A 69 -14.27 -10.73 12.19
C LYS A 69 -15.68 -11.18 11.82
N ILE A 70 -16.58 -10.26 11.56
CA ILE A 70 -17.97 -10.55 11.18
C ILE A 70 -18.28 -9.79 9.90
N GLU A 71 -18.88 -10.49 8.95
CA GLU A 71 -19.35 -9.92 7.69
C GLU A 71 -20.88 -9.90 7.70
N GLY A 72 -21.49 -8.77 7.32
CA GLY A 72 -22.94 -8.66 7.28
C GLY A 72 -23.44 -7.29 6.84
N ASN A 73 -24.76 -7.20 6.71
CA ASN A 73 -25.46 -5.98 6.33
C ASN A 73 -25.68 -5.09 7.54
N VAL A 74 -25.40 -3.81 7.35
CA VAL A 74 -25.52 -2.78 8.37
C VAL A 74 -26.97 -2.35 8.56
N SER A 75 -27.38 -2.21 9.82
CA SER A 75 -28.67 -1.61 10.19
C SER A 75 -28.54 -0.74 11.44
N ALA A 76 -29.05 0.48 11.38
CA ALA A 76 -29.11 1.41 12.51
C ALA A 76 -30.43 2.20 12.50
N THR A 77 -30.80 2.72 13.66
CA THR A 77 -32.10 3.37 13.88
C THR A 77 -32.15 4.82 13.43
N LYS A 78 -31.06 5.58 13.61
CA LYS A 78 -30.99 6.97 13.14
C LYS A 78 -30.20 7.06 11.84
N THR A 79 -30.41 8.12 11.10
CA THR A 79 -29.59 8.48 9.95
C THR A 79 -29.12 9.92 10.09
N PHE A 80 -28.00 10.21 9.46
CA PHE A 80 -27.35 11.50 9.38
C PHE A 80 -27.24 11.92 7.93
N LEU A 81 -27.20 13.23 7.67
CA LEU A 81 -26.89 13.77 6.36
C LEU A 81 -25.46 14.31 6.38
N THR A 82 -24.68 13.94 5.38
CA THR A 82 -23.31 14.44 5.30
C THR A 82 -23.23 15.94 4.98
N PRO A 83 -22.18 16.64 5.45
CA PRO A 83 -22.10 18.09 5.32
C PRO A 83 -22.07 18.61 3.88
N HIS A 84 -21.29 18.02 2.99
CA HIS A 84 -21.07 18.48 1.61
C HIS A 84 -21.96 17.74 0.61
N PHE A 85 -21.86 16.41 0.55
CA PHE A 85 -22.60 15.64 -0.46
C PHE A 85 -24.07 15.37 -0.11
N LYS A 86 -24.53 15.80 1.07
CA LYS A 86 -25.91 15.62 1.57
C LYS A 86 -26.38 14.16 1.48
N GLN A 87 -25.49 13.22 1.74
CA GLN A 87 -25.79 11.79 1.66
C GLN A 87 -26.35 11.30 2.97
N GLU A 88 -27.46 10.55 2.91
CA GLU A 88 -27.99 9.84 4.06
C GLU A 88 -27.08 8.66 4.42
N CYS A 89 -26.67 8.58 5.69
CA CYS A 89 -25.73 7.60 6.20
C CYS A 89 -25.96 7.35 7.70
N ILE A 90 -25.42 6.27 8.22
CA ILE A 90 -25.48 5.94 9.66
C ILE A 90 -24.21 6.33 10.41
N ALA A 91 -23.12 6.60 9.68
CA ALA A 91 -21.89 7.15 10.20
C ALA A 91 -21.11 7.82 9.06
N TYR A 92 -20.39 8.89 9.37
CA TYR A 92 -19.51 9.53 8.40
C TYR A 92 -18.28 10.18 9.03
N THR A 93 -17.24 10.31 8.21
CA THR A 93 -16.13 11.24 8.44
C THR A 93 -16.09 12.24 7.31
N TYR A 94 -16.08 13.53 7.66
CA TYR A 94 -15.95 14.66 6.75
C TYR A 94 -14.63 15.36 7.01
N GLU A 95 -13.85 15.56 5.96
CA GLU A 95 -12.60 16.31 5.98
C GLU A 95 -12.64 17.38 4.89
N GLU A 96 -12.36 18.62 5.29
CA GLU A 96 -12.23 19.76 4.41
C GLU A 96 -10.79 20.25 4.50
N GLY A 97 -10.16 20.48 3.37
CA GLY A 97 -8.79 20.99 3.33
C GLY A 97 -8.53 21.89 2.16
N ASN A 98 -7.67 22.88 2.39
CA ASN A 98 -7.16 23.73 1.33
C ASN A 98 -6.10 22.97 0.55
N ILE A 99 -6.17 23.07 -0.76
CA ILE A 99 -5.17 22.57 -1.68
C ILE A 99 -4.21 23.72 -1.95
N THR A 100 -3.01 23.56 -1.43
CA THR A 100 -1.87 24.38 -1.84
C THR A 100 -1.11 23.63 -2.91
N TYR A 101 -0.75 24.33 -3.97
CA TYR A 101 0.14 23.81 -5.00
C TYR A 101 1.56 24.29 -4.69
N ASP A 102 2.51 23.36 -4.70
CA ASP A 102 3.92 23.69 -4.59
C ASP A 102 4.41 24.22 -5.95
N ASP A 103 4.81 25.49 -5.99
CA ASP A 103 5.18 26.19 -7.24
C ASP A 103 6.42 25.59 -7.94
N GLU A 104 7.28 24.86 -7.20
CA GLU A 104 8.51 24.27 -7.75
C GLU A 104 8.28 22.87 -8.31
N THR A 105 7.42 22.09 -7.65
CA THR A 105 7.19 20.68 -7.99
C THR A 105 5.86 20.42 -8.69
N GLY A 106 4.95 21.39 -8.68
CA GLY A 106 3.56 21.23 -9.10
C GLY A 106 2.78 20.23 -8.24
N SER A 107 3.32 19.87 -7.06
CA SER A 107 2.73 18.84 -6.22
C SER A 107 1.58 19.39 -5.39
N GLU A 108 0.50 18.61 -5.31
CA GLU A 108 -0.69 18.98 -4.58
C GLU A 108 -0.53 18.63 -3.10
N ARG A 109 -0.73 19.61 -2.21
CA ARG A 109 -0.76 19.39 -0.77
C ARG A 109 -2.11 19.81 -0.20
N VAL A 110 -2.83 18.85 0.37
CA VAL A 110 -4.08 19.10 1.10
C VAL A 110 -3.76 19.37 2.56
N ASN A 111 -3.97 20.60 3.01
CA ASN A 111 -3.91 20.96 4.42
C ASN A 111 -5.32 20.87 5.00
N THR A 112 -5.57 19.84 5.82
CA THR A 112 -6.89 19.65 6.46
C THR A 112 -7.17 20.79 7.43
N THR A 113 -8.22 21.56 7.14
CA THR A 113 -8.67 22.71 7.92
C THR A 113 -9.77 22.31 8.90
N THR A 114 -10.69 21.43 8.47
CA THR A 114 -11.83 21.01 9.28
C THR A 114 -11.99 19.50 9.22
N LYS A 115 -12.23 18.88 10.38
CA LYS A 115 -12.61 17.47 10.49
C LYS A 115 -13.88 17.35 11.32
N LYS A 116 -14.90 16.68 10.79
CA LYS A 116 -16.15 16.35 11.49
C LYS A 116 -16.41 14.86 11.40
N GLN A 117 -16.99 14.31 12.44
CA GLN A 117 -17.31 12.89 12.52
C GLN A 117 -18.60 12.72 13.30
N GLU A 118 -19.52 11.95 12.73
CA GLU A 118 -20.76 11.53 13.40
C GLU A 118 -20.87 10.02 13.33
N LEU A 119 -21.22 9.42 14.46
CA LEU A 119 -21.28 7.97 14.62
C LEU A 119 -22.39 7.59 15.60
N GLN A 120 -22.83 6.35 15.46
CA GLN A 120 -23.73 5.69 16.39
C GLN A 120 -23.43 4.19 16.39
N ASP A 121 -23.90 3.52 17.44
CA ASP A 121 -23.98 2.07 17.46
C ASP A 121 -24.88 1.56 16.32
N PHE A 122 -24.52 0.43 15.74
CA PHE A 122 -25.32 -0.23 14.71
C PHE A 122 -25.35 -1.73 14.92
N TYR A 123 -26.12 -2.43 14.09
CA TYR A 123 -26.17 -3.88 14.06
C TYR A 123 -25.66 -4.42 12.74
N LEU A 124 -24.91 -5.52 12.83
CA LEU A 124 -24.60 -6.37 11.69
C LEU A 124 -25.59 -7.53 11.66
N SER A 125 -26.10 -7.81 10.48
CA SER A 125 -27.00 -8.94 10.25
C SER A 125 -26.53 -9.77 9.06
N ASN A 126 -26.53 -11.10 9.22
CA ASN A 126 -26.27 -12.03 8.14
C ASN A 126 -27.10 -13.31 8.37
N ALA A 127 -26.93 -14.33 7.52
CA ALA A 127 -27.65 -15.60 7.64
C ALA A 127 -27.44 -16.33 8.98
N THR A 128 -26.41 -15.95 9.75
CA THR A 128 -25.98 -16.63 10.97
C THR A 128 -26.45 -15.92 12.25
N GLY A 129 -27.06 -14.74 12.14
CA GLY A 129 -27.62 -14.00 13.27
C GLY A 129 -27.54 -12.48 13.13
N LYS A 130 -27.74 -11.80 14.26
CA LYS A 130 -27.63 -10.34 14.40
C LYS A 130 -26.78 -10.01 15.62
N ILE A 131 -25.83 -9.09 15.48
CA ILE A 131 -24.94 -8.66 16.56
C ILE A 131 -24.85 -7.13 16.61
N LYS A 132 -24.84 -6.58 17.83
CA LYS A 132 -24.64 -5.15 18.06
C LYS A 132 -23.16 -4.82 17.97
N VAL A 133 -22.85 -3.73 17.28
CA VAL A 133 -21.52 -3.14 17.18
C VAL A 133 -21.53 -1.82 17.94
N ILE A 134 -20.71 -1.72 18.97
CA ILE A 134 -20.52 -0.52 19.77
C ILE A 134 -19.29 0.20 19.27
N ILE A 135 -19.46 1.46 18.87
CA ILE A 135 -18.38 2.27 18.29
C ILE A 135 -18.04 3.39 19.26
N THR A 136 -16.76 3.51 19.59
CA THR A 136 -16.23 4.66 20.32
C THR A 136 -15.35 5.53 19.44
N GLN A 137 -14.64 4.93 18.48
CA GLN A 137 -13.81 5.63 17.51
C GLN A 137 -13.92 4.96 16.14
N LEU A 138 -14.45 5.71 15.18
CA LEU A 138 -14.63 5.21 13.82
C LEU A 138 -13.31 5.30 13.04
N ASN A 139 -12.78 4.15 12.61
CA ASN A 139 -11.75 4.11 11.56
C ASN A 139 -12.38 3.66 10.23
N LEU A 140 -12.94 4.61 9.48
CA LEU A 140 -13.48 4.35 8.13
C LEU A 140 -12.40 4.35 7.04
N ALA A 141 -11.11 4.29 7.38
CA ALA A 141 -10.06 4.41 6.37
C ALA A 141 -10.13 3.34 5.26
N PHE A 142 -10.80 2.21 5.49
CA PHE A 142 -10.98 1.14 4.50
C PHE A 142 -12.33 1.20 3.77
N LEU A 143 -13.11 2.26 3.98
CA LEU A 143 -14.27 2.59 3.16
C LEU A 143 -13.89 3.53 2.02
N PRO A 144 -14.62 3.47 0.88
CA PRO A 144 -14.38 4.37 -0.23
C PRO A 144 -14.57 5.82 0.19
N ALA A 145 -13.65 6.68 -0.26
CA ALA A 145 -13.75 8.11 -0.07
C ALA A 145 -14.38 8.76 -1.30
N LYS A 146 -15.39 9.60 -1.07
CA LYS A 146 -15.93 10.49 -2.09
C LYS A 146 -15.25 11.85 -1.94
N THR A 147 -14.68 12.35 -3.02
CA THR A 147 -13.93 13.61 -3.04
C THR A 147 -14.53 14.56 -4.07
N ASP A 148 -14.60 15.83 -3.72
CA ASP A 148 -14.97 16.93 -4.62
C ASP A 148 -14.02 18.10 -4.39
N THR A 149 -13.61 18.75 -5.47
CA THR A 149 -12.62 19.83 -5.43
C THR A 149 -13.21 21.07 -6.06
N LEU A 150 -13.35 22.11 -5.25
CA LEU A 150 -13.88 23.39 -5.66
C LEU A 150 -12.71 24.27 -6.07
N HIS A 151 -12.57 24.49 -7.38
CA HIS A 151 -11.51 25.30 -7.94
C HIS A 151 -11.83 26.78 -7.82
N SER A 152 -10.91 27.56 -7.27
CA SER A 152 -11.05 29.01 -7.21
C SER A 152 -10.50 29.64 -8.49
N ILE A 153 -11.31 30.48 -9.14
CA ILE A 153 -10.89 31.29 -10.30
C ILE A 153 -10.11 32.54 -9.85
N LYS A 154 -10.12 32.86 -8.55
CA LYS A 154 -9.47 34.05 -8.01
C LYS A 154 -7.98 33.80 -7.81
N TYR A 155 -7.17 34.76 -8.24
CA TYR A 155 -5.72 34.76 -8.04
C TYR A 155 -5.37 34.66 -6.53
N ALA A 156 -4.41 33.80 -6.19
CA ALA A 156 -3.91 33.58 -4.83
C ALA A 156 -4.97 33.11 -3.81
N VAL A 157 -5.95 32.32 -4.25
CA VAL A 157 -6.90 31.64 -3.35
C VAL A 157 -6.79 30.14 -3.60
N ASP A 158 -6.46 29.40 -2.54
CA ASP A 158 -6.34 27.94 -2.58
C ASP A 158 -7.66 27.27 -3.00
N ASP A 159 -7.55 26.15 -3.73
CA ASP A 159 -8.71 25.30 -4.00
C ASP A 159 -9.15 24.61 -2.71
N ILE A 160 -10.42 24.22 -2.60
CA ILE A 160 -10.93 23.52 -1.41
C ILE A 160 -11.33 22.11 -1.80
N ARG A 161 -10.79 21.11 -1.08
CA ARG A 161 -11.18 19.70 -1.22
C ARG A 161 -12.08 19.26 -0.08
N TYR A 162 -13.21 18.71 -0.46
CA TYR A 162 -14.14 18.03 0.43
C TYR A 162 -13.98 16.53 0.28
N THR A 163 -13.72 15.82 1.38
CA THR A 163 -13.59 14.37 1.42
C THR A 163 -14.58 13.80 2.43
N GLU A 164 -15.43 12.89 1.97
CA GLU A 164 -16.38 12.18 2.83
C GLU A 164 -16.22 10.68 2.70
N ARG A 165 -16.23 9.99 3.84
CA ARG A 165 -16.42 8.53 3.91
C ARG A 165 -17.70 8.26 4.67
N THR A 166 -18.57 7.42 4.12
CA THR A 166 -19.89 7.16 4.68
C THR A 166 -20.11 5.66 4.84
N LEU A 167 -20.93 5.33 5.85
CA LEU A 167 -21.48 3.99 6.04
C LEU A 167 -23.00 4.11 6.01
N LYS A 168 -23.68 3.30 5.21
CA LYS A 168 -25.14 3.39 5.01
C LYS A 168 -25.86 2.15 5.52
N ASN A 169 -27.16 2.30 5.75
CA ASN A 169 -28.02 1.16 5.99
C ASN A 169 -28.05 0.25 4.75
N GLY A 170 -27.93 -1.05 4.97
CA GLY A 170 -27.90 -2.07 3.92
C GLY A 170 -26.51 -2.34 3.33
N ASP A 171 -25.48 -1.54 3.66
CA ASP A 171 -24.13 -1.80 3.18
C ASP A 171 -23.62 -3.15 3.70
N LEU A 172 -23.05 -3.96 2.80
CA LEU A 172 -22.34 -5.18 3.16
C LEU A 172 -20.91 -4.84 3.56
N ILE A 173 -20.58 -5.05 4.83
CA ILE A 173 -19.25 -4.75 5.38
C ILE A 173 -18.69 -5.93 6.18
N SER A 174 -17.38 -5.90 6.35
CA SER A 174 -16.65 -6.72 7.32
C SER A 174 -16.13 -5.85 8.46
N VAL A 175 -16.40 -6.31 9.68
CA VAL A 175 -15.97 -5.66 10.92
C VAL A 175 -15.06 -6.58 11.70
N LEU A 176 -13.84 -6.13 11.99
CA LEU A 176 -12.92 -6.78 12.91
C LEU A 176 -12.94 -6.03 14.24
N GLY A 177 -13.33 -6.71 15.31
CA GLY A 177 -13.42 -6.16 16.65
C GLY A 177 -13.38 -7.25 17.73
N TYR A 178 -13.50 -6.86 18.99
CA TYR A 178 -13.52 -7.80 20.11
C TYR A 178 -14.96 -8.17 20.45
N ALA A 179 -15.28 -9.47 20.39
CA ALA A 179 -16.52 -9.98 20.93
C ALA A 179 -16.41 -10.06 22.46
N VAL A 180 -17.35 -9.42 23.14
CA VAL A 180 -17.46 -9.38 24.61
C VAL A 180 -18.89 -9.75 24.97
N LYS A 181 -19.08 -10.50 26.07
CA LYS A 181 -20.42 -10.77 26.60
C LYS A 181 -20.92 -9.58 27.40
N ASN A 182 -22.15 -9.18 27.14
CA ASN A 182 -22.85 -8.21 27.96
C ASN A 182 -23.50 -8.89 29.18
N ASN A 183 -24.16 -8.10 30.03
CA ASN A 183 -24.84 -8.58 31.25
C ASN A 183 -25.95 -9.61 30.97
N ASN A 184 -26.47 -9.64 29.75
CA ASN A 184 -27.52 -10.57 29.31
C ASN A 184 -26.95 -11.83 28.64
N TYR A 185 -25.64 -12.09 28.78
CA TYR A 185 -24.91 -13.18 28.12
C TYR A 185 -24.96 -13.15 26.58
N ALA A 186 -25.36 -12.03 25.98
CA ALA A 186 -25.32 -11.82 24.54
C ALA A 186 -23.95 -11.23 24.14
N PHE A 187 -23.49 -11.57 22.95
CA PHE A 187 -22.24 -11.02 22.41
C PHE A 187 -22.47 -9.65 21.78
N GLU A 188 -21.56 -8.73 22.05
CA GLU A 188 -21.45 -7.42 21.42
C GLU A 188 -20.03 -7.26 20.88
N LEU A 189 -19.91 -6.55 19.75
CA LEU A 189 -18.64 -6.22 19.14
C LEU A 189 -18.19 -4.84 19.62
N THR A 190 -17.04 -4.76 20.26
CA THR A 190 -16.51 -3.51 20.81
C THR A 190 -15.04 -3.30 20.45
N GLU A 191 -14.59 -2.08 20.68
CA GLU A 191 -13.16 -1.74 20.78
C GLU A 191 -12.59 -2.26 22.12
N GLN A 192 -11.29 -2.59 22.16
CA GLN A 192 -10.63 -3.04 23.40
C GLN A 192 -9.26 -2.37 23.56
N GLY A 193 -9.15 -1.41 24.49
CA GLY A 193 -7.92 -0.64 24.75
C GLY A 193 -7.45 0.09 23.49
N ASN A 194 -6.15 -0.04 23.15
CA ASN A 194 -5.56 0.59 21.96
C ASN A 194 -5.81 -0.18 20.65
N LYS A 195 -6.78 -1.10 20.60
CA LYS A 195 -7.09 -1.88 19.39
C LYS A 195 -8.42 -1.40 18.83
N PRO A 196 -8.40 -0.54 17.79
CA PRO A 196 -9.62 0.02 17.22
C PRO A 196 -10.40 -1.06 16.48
N LEU A 197 -11.70 -0.80 16.34
CA LEU A 197 -12.59 -1.55 15.48
C LEU A 197 -12.30 -1.15 14.04
N VAL A 198 -12.17 -2.14 13.18
CA VAL A 198 -11.77 -1.96 11.79
C VAL A 198 -12.93 -2.35 10.90
N ILE A 199 -13.39 -1.40 10.09
CA ILE A 199 -14.50 -1.59 9.14
C ILE A 199 -13.93 -1.54 7.72
N GLY A 200 -14.24 -2.53 6.90
CA GLY A 200 -13.86 -2.54 5.48
C GLY A 200 -14.93 -3.18 4.61
N THR A 201 -14.92 -2.86 3.32
CA THR A 201 -15.83 -3.47 2.33
C THR A 201 -15.23 -4.74 1.72
N PRO A 202 -16.06 -5.68 1.22
CA PRO A 202 -15.58 -6.84 0.47
C PRO A 202 -14.70 -6.46 -0.73
N GLU A 203 -15.00 -5.35 -1.40
CA GLU A 203 -14.20 -4.84 -2.52
C GLU A 203 -12.79 -4.41 -2.07
N PHE A 204 -12.69 -3.68 -0.96
CA PHE A 204 -11.40 -3.31 -0.38
C PHE A 204 -10.60 -4.57 0.00
N GLU A 205 -11.28 -5.58 0.55
CA GLU A 205 -10.63 -6.83 0.91
C GLU A 205 -10.09 -7.61 -0.28
N ASP A 206 -10.90 -7.75 -1.33
CA ASP A 206 -10.50 -8.44 -2.56
C ASP A 206 -9.30 -7.74 -3.20
N LYS A 207 -9.38 -6.42 -3.38
CA LYS A 207 -8.28 -5.61 -3.90
C LYS A 207 -7.01 -5.79 -3.08
N THR A 208 -7.10 -5.74 -1.75
CA THR A 208 -5.94 -5.89 -0.87
C THR A 208 -5.37 -7.31 -0.93
N ARG A 209 -6.24 -8.33 -0.98
CA ARG A 209 -5.84 -9.75 -1.09
C ARG A 209 -5.13 -10.02 -2.42
N LYS A 210 -5.63 -9.46 -3.52
CA LYS A 210 -5.01 -9.50 -4.85
C LYS A 210 -3.61 -8.85 -4.82
N SER A 211 -3.48 -7.65 -4.26
CA SER A 211 -2.19 -6.98 -4.08
C SER A 211 -1.20 -7.81 -3.27
N PHE A 212 -1.62 -8.42 -2.15
CA PHE A 212 -0.73 -9.30 -1.37
C PHE A 212 -0.34 -10.58 -2.12
N ARG A 213 -1.23 -11.11 -2.97
CA ARG A 213 -0.93 -12.27 -3.82
C ARG A 213 0.12 -11.93 -4.88
N VAL A 214 -0.03 -10.78 -5.56
CA VAL A 214 0.98 -10.26 -6.50
C VAL A 214 2.32 -10.08 -5.80
N PHE A 215 2.32 -9.40 -4.64
CA PHE A 215 3.54 -9.20 -3.86
C PHE A 215 4.20 -10.52 -3.48
N LYS A 216 3.43 -11.53 -3.04
CA LYS A 216 3.95 -12.87 -2.72
C LYS A 216 4.66 -13.53 -3.91
N TYR A 217 4.13 -13.37 -5.12
CA TYR A 217 4.74 -13.93 -6.33
C TYR A 217 6.03 -13.20 -6.74
N LEU A 218 6.10 -11.89 -6.53
CA LEU A 218 7.26 -11.07 -6.88
C LEU A 218 8.35 -11.07 -5.79
N MET A 219 8.02 -11.36 -4.53
CA MET A 219 8.93 -11.24 -3.40
C MET A 219 10.27 -12.00 -3.55
N PRO A 220 10.32 -13.26 -4.02
CA PRO A 220 11.60 -13.95 -4.20
C PRO A 220 12.55 -13.22 -5.16
N TYR A 221 12.00 -12.58 -6.18
CA TYR A 221 12.77 -11.85 -7.20
C TYR A 221 13.23 -10.50 -6.68
N LEU A 222 12.44 -9.83 -5.84
CA LEU A 222 12.87 -8.62 -5.13
C LEU A 222 14.01 -8.93 -4.15
N ILE A 223 13.96 -10.08 -3.45
CA ILE A 223 15.06 -10.55 -2.59
C ILE A 223 16.30 -10.85 -3.42
N LEU A 224 16.16 -11.60 -4.52
CA LEU A 224 17.28 -11.93 -5.41
C LEU A 224 17.92 -10.67 -5.99
N MET A 225 17.10 -9.72 -6.44
CA MET A 225 17.54 -8.41 -6.93
C MET A 225 18.29 -7.65 -5.84
N TYR A 226 17.75 -7.57 -4.63
CA TYR A 226 18.43 -6.93 -3.50
C TYR A 226 19.82 -7.55 -3.24
N ILE A 227 19.91 -8.88 -3.18
CA ILE A 227 21.18 -9.58 -2.98
C ILE A 227 22.15 -9.28 -4.13
N GLY A 228 21.68 -9.34 -5.37
CA GLY A 228 22.51 -9.09 -6.55
C GLY A 228 23.02 -7.66 -6.64
N VAL A 229 22.17 -6.66 -6.39
CA VAL A 229 22.57 -5.24 -6.32
C VAL A 229 23.64 -5.04 -5.26
N ASN A 230 23.45 -5.57 -4.05
CA ASN A 230 24.43 -5.45 -2.97
C ASN A 230 25.73 -6.19 -3.29
N TYR A 231 25.65 -7.37 -3.91
CA TYR A 231 26.84 -8.11 -4.35
C TYR A 231 27.69 -7.26 -5.28
N PHE A 232 27.13 -6.69 -6.35
CA PHE A 232 27.90 -5.85 -7.28
C PHE A 232 28.32 -4.50 -6.71
N LEU A 233 27.59 -3.99 -5.71
CA LEU A 233 27.97 -2.78 -5.00
C LEU A 233 29.26 -2.95 -4.19
N PHE A 234 29.46 -4.11 -3.56
CA PHE A 234 30.61 -4.35 -2.67
C PHE A 234 31.67 -5.29 -3.23
N ALA A 235 31.36 -6.10 -4.24
CA ALA A 235 32.31 -7.04 -4.81
C ALA A 235 33.51 -6.31 -5.44
N PRO A 236 34.73 -6.86 -5.31
CA PRO A 236 35.88 -6.39 -6.07
C PRO A 236 35.76 -6.88 -7.52
N LEU A 237 35.20 -6.05 -8.40
CA LEU A 237 35.10 -6.36 -9.82
C LEU A 237 36.43 -6.05 -10.52
N LYS A 238 36.99 -7.04 -11.22
CA LYS A 238 38.19 -6.89 -12.06
C LYS A 238 37.86 -6.65 -13.53
N ILE A 239 36.58 -6.47 -13.86
CA ILE A 239 36.09 -6.29 -15.23
C ILE A 239 36.23 -4.81 -15.59
N HIS A 240 36.93 -4.52 -16.69
CA HIS A 240 37.03 -3.16 -17.21
C HIS A 240 36.04 -3.01 -18.36
N ILE A 241 34.97 -2.25 -18.13
CA ILE A 241 34.01 -1.86 -19.17
C ILE A 241 34.30 -0.40 -19.49
N GLN A 242 34.49 -0.09 -20.77
CA GLN A 242 34.74 1.27 -21.22
C GLN A 242 33.55 2.16 -20.86
N GLU A 243 33.83 3.34 -20.31
CA GLU A 243 32.80 4.31 -19.94
C GLU A 243 31.98 4.71 -21.18
N SER A 244 30.67 4.74 -21.02
CA SER A 244 29.75 5.21 -22.06
C SER A 244 28.91 6.34 -21.51
N GLU A 245 29.07 7.52 -22.11
CA GLU A 245 28.21 8.67 -21.82
C GLU A 245 26.77 8.44 -22.28
N VAL A 246 26.54 7.54 -23.26
CA VAL A 246 25.22 7.28 -23.84
C VAL A 246 24.35 6.40 -22.94
N PHE A 247 24.95 5.49 -22.18
CA PHE A 247 24.24 4.53 -21.33
C PHE A 247 23.22 5.17 -20.36
N PRO A 248 23.56 6.18 -19.54
CA PRO A 248 22.59 6.77 -18.61
C PRO A 248 21.41 7.40 -19.34
N TYR A 249 21.64 8.09 -20.47
CA TYR A 249 20.56 8.65 -21.27
C TYR A 249 19.66 7.56 -21.85
N PHE A 250 20.23 6.46 -22.33
CA PHE A 250 19.46 5.32 -22.81
C PHE A 250 18.63 4.68 -21.68
N ALA A 251 19.24 4.45 -20.52
CA ALA A 251 18.55 3.82 -19.39
C ALA A 251 17.41 4.69 -18.84
N ILE A 252 17.59 6.02 -18.81
CA ILE A 252 16.60 6.97 -18.27
C ILE A 252 15.53 7.34 -19.30
N PHE A 253 15.92 7.67 -20.53
CA PHE A 253 15.00 8.19 -21.56
C PHE A 253 14.68 7.15 -22.64
N GLY A 254 15.66 6.34 -23.03
CA GLY A 254 15.48 5.31 -24.06
C GLY A 254 14.52 4.19 -23.63
N MET A 255 14.66 3.68 -22.41
CA MET A 255 13.80 2.63 -21.85
C MET A 255 12.30 2.99 -21.80
N PRO A 256 11.88 4.19 -21.32
CA PRO A 256 10.46 4.57 -21.35
C PRO A 256 9.92 4.74 -22.77
N ILE A 257 10.70 5.34 -23.68
CA ILE A 257 10.31 5.47 -25.09
C ILE A 257 10.11 4.08 -25.70
N LEU A 258 11.04 3.16 -25.45
CA LEU A 258 10.94 1.78 -25.91
C LEU A 258 9.71 1.07 -25.31
N ALA A 259 9.46 1.23 -24.01
CA ALA A 259 8.29 0.67 -23.34
C ALA A 259 6.98 1.17 -23.97
N LEU A 260 6.90 2.46 -24.28
CA LEU A 260 5.73 3.07 -24.90
C LEU A 260 5.53 2.57 -26.33
N ILE A 261 6.59 2.51 -27.15
CA ILE A 261 6.53 1.98 -28.51
C ILE A 261 6.08 0.52 -28.51
N LEU A 262 6.67 -0.31 -27.64
CA LEU A 262 6.31 -1.73 -27.50
C LEU A 262 4.88 -1.91 -27.00
N GLY A 263 4.42 -1.08 -26.07
CA GLY A 263 3.04 -1.10 -25.59
C GLY A 263 2.03 -0.73 -26.68
N LEU A 264 2.31 0.34 -27.44
CA LEU A 264 1.47 0.77 -28.57
C LEU A 264 1.47 -0.25 -29.70
N MET A 265 2.62 -0.85 -30.02
CA MET A 265 2.71 -1.94 -30.99
C MET A 265 1.94 -3.16 -30.52
N GLY A 266 2.09 -3.56 -29.25
CA GLY A 266 1.37 -4.69 -28.66
C GLY A 266 -0.15 -4.56 -28.81
N ASN A 267 -0.70 -3.36 -28.64
CA ASN A 267 -2.13 -3.11 -28.81
C ASN A 267 -2.65 -3.28 -30.26
N LYS A 268 -1.77 -3.27 -31.26
CA LYS A 268 -2.13 -3.46 -32.68
C LYS A 268 -2.11 -4.92 -33.13
N PHE A 269 -1.57 -5.82 -32.32
CA PHE A 269 -1.49 -7.24 -32.62
C PHE A 269 -2.42 -8.03 -31.71
N ASP A 270 -2.74 -9.26 -32.11
CA ASP A 270 -3.54 -10.20 -31.33
C ASP A 270 -2.78 -11.49 -31.03
N GLY A 271 -3.22 -12.21 -30.00
CA GLY A 271 -2.65 -13.49 -29.60
C GLY A 271 -1.25 -13.37 -28.98
N PHE A 272 -0.34 -14.27 -29.35
CA PHE A 272 0.98 -14.40 -28.72
C PHE A 272 1.85 -13.14 -28.85
N THR A 273 1.80 -12.47 -30.00
CA THR A 273 2.62 -11.26 -30.26
C THR A 273 2.20 -10.09 -29.38
N LYS A 274 0.90 -9.93 -29.13
CA LYS A 274 0.37 -8.97 -28.14
C LYS A 274 0.96 -9.24 -26.75
N THR A 275 0.82 -10.46 -26.27
CA THR A 275 1.33 -10.88 -24.97
C THR A 275 2.83 -10.64 -24.84
N PHE A 276 3.62 -11.01 -25.86
CA PHE A 276 5.07 -10.84 -25.86
C PHE A 276 5.48 -9.35 -25.83
N LEU A 277 4.84 -8.51 -26.64
CA LEU A 277 5.14 -7.08 -26.68
C LEU A 277 4.69 -6.37 -25.41
N SER A 278 3.51 -6.69 -24.87
CA SER A 278 3.04 -6.16 -23.58
C SER A 278 3.95 -6.60 -22.43
N PHE A 279 4.46 -7.83 -22.47
CA PHE A 279 5.45 -8.33 -21.51
C PHE A 279 6.75 -7.54 -21.56
N LEU A 280 7.29 -7.30 -22.76
CA LEU A 280 8.52 -6.54 -22.94
C LEU A 280 8.34 -5.08 -22.52
N ALA A 281 7.20 -4.47 -22.87
CA ALA A 281 6.83 -3.12 -22.43
C ALA A 281 6.76 -3.00 -20.90
N GLY A 282 6.06 -3.93 -20.25
CA GLY A 282 5.95 -3.97 -18.78
C GLY A 282 7.29 -4.17 -18.08
N THR A 283 8.17 -4.98 -18.67
CA THR A 283 9.54 -5.19 -18.17
C THR A 283 10.37 -3.92 -18.29
N CYS A 284 10.38 -3.28 -19.47
CA CYS A 284 11.11 -2.02 -19.69
C CYS A 284 10.64 -0.93 -18.73
N PHE A 285 9.32 -0.80 -18.53
CA PHE A 285 8.75 0.16 -17.60
C PHE A 285 9.14 -0.14 -16.14
N SER A 286 9.11 -1.41 -15.73
CA SER A 286 9.48 -1.82 -14.37
C SER A 286 10.97 -1.61 -14.08
N VAL A 287 11.84 -1.94 -15.04
CA VAL A 287 13.29 -1.72 -14.94
C VAL A 287 13.59 -0.24 -14.83
N LEU A 288 12.95 0.60 -15.64
CA LEU A 288 13.09 2.05 -15.53
C LEU A 288 12.75 2.52 -14.10
N PHE A 289 11.57 2.16 -13.59
CA PHE A 289 11.13 2.61 -12.27
C PHE A 289 12.09 2.18 -11.15
N LEU A 290 12.66 0.97 -11.25
CA LEU A 290 13.59 0.45 -10.26
C LEU A 290 15.00 1.05 -10.39
N THR A 291 15.49 1.23 -11.62
CA THR A 291 16.87 1.64 -11.88
C THR A 291 17.07 3.16 -11.99
N PHE A 292 16.06 3.94 -12.37
CA PHE A 292 16.17 5.40 -12.50
C PHE A 292 16.75 6.08 -11.24
N PRO A 293 16.16 5.92 -10.04
CA PRO A 293 16.69 6.57 -8.83
C PRO A 293 18.08 6.01 -8.46
N LEU A 294 18.33 4.72 -8.73
CA LEU A 294 19.62 4.09 -8.46
C LEU A 294 20.73 4.65 -9.36
N ILE A 295 20.48 4.79 -10.66
CA ILE A 295 21.45 5.33 -11.62
C ILE A 295 21.79 6.76 -11.24
N CYS A 296 20.79 7.62 -11.00
CA CYS A 296 21.01 9.00 -10.55
C CYS A 296 21.89 9.04 -9.29
N LEU A 297 21.56 8.22 -8.29
CA LEU A 297 22.36 8.11 -7.07
C LEU A 297 23.79 7.64 -7.36
N PHE A 298 23.97 6.59 -8.17
CA PHE A 298 25.29 6.05 -8.47
C PHE A 298 26.22 7.04 -9.17
N TYR A 299 25.69 7.86 -10.07
CA TYR A 299 26.45 8.94 -10.70
C TYR A 299 26.78 10.06 -9.68
N MET A 300 25.85 10.42 -8.77
CA MET A 300 26.13 11.38 -7.70
C MET A 300 27.26 10.91 -6.76
N ILE A 301 27.29 9.62 -6.42
CA ILE A 301 28.33 9.05 -5.55
C ILE A 301 29.63 8.70 -6.31
N LYS A 302 29.69 8.99 -7.62
CA LYS A 302 30.80 8.64 -8.53
C LYS A 302 31.19 7.16 -8.46
N LEU A 303 30.19 6.28 -8.52
CA LEU A 303 30.42 4.84 -8.57
C LEU A 303 31.06 4.46 -9.92
N GLU A 304 31.97 3.47 -9.90
CA GLU A 304 32.60 2.93 -11.11
C GLU A 304 31.55 2.47 -12.13
N PHE A 305 31.71 2.88 -13.40
CA PHE A 305 30.75 2.58 -14.46
C PHE A 305 30.46 1.08 -14.64
N THR A 306 31.49 0.23 -14.52
CA THR A 306 31.33 -1.24 -14.51
C THR A 306 30.30 -1.70 -13.48
N ARG A 307 30.33 -1.15 -12.25
CA ARG A 307 29.38 -1.53 -11.19
C ARG A 307 27.97 -1.08 -11.55
N ILE A 308 27.82 0.12 -12.10
CA ILE A 308 26.52 0.66 -12.53
C ILE A 308 25.90 -0.27 -13.58
N ILE A 309 26.66 -0.68 -14.59
CA ILE A 309 26.20 -1.62 -15.63
C ILE A 309 25.83 -2.97 -15.01
N CYS A 310 26.68 -3.57 -14.18
CA CYS A 310 26.39 -4.86 -13.58
C CYS A 310 25.12 -4.83 -12.73
N ILE A 311 24.92 -3.74 -11.96
CA ILE A 311 23.71 -3.53 -11.17
C ILE A 311 22.48 -3.40 -12.08
N TRP A 312 22.57 -2.60 -13.15
CA TRP A 312 21.47 -2.44 -14.10
C TRP A 312 21.10 -3.77 -14.78
N ILE A 313 22.08 -4.53 -15.27
CA ILE A 313 21.87 -5.86 -15.86
C ILE A 313 21.22 -6.80 -14.85
N THR A 314 21.63 -6.74 -13.59
CA THR A 314 21.07 -7.58 -12.51
C THR A 314 19.60 -7.26 -12.28
N VAL A 315 19.23 -5.97 -12.22
CA VAL A 315 17.83 -5.55 -12.10
C VAL A 315 17.03 -5.98 -13.33
N LEU A 316 17.56 -5.79 -14.53
CA LEU A 316 16.94 -6.25 -15.77
C LEU A 316 16.70 -7.77 -15.77
N ALA A 317 17.72 -8.57 -15.45
CA ALA A 317 17.60 -10.02 -15.42
C ALA A 317 16.58 -10.49 -14.37
N CYS A 318 16.59 -9.90 -13.17
CA CYS A 318 15.65 -10.25 -12.11
C CYS A 318 14.20 -9.87 -12.47
N THR A 319 13.97 -8.73 -13.11
CA THR A 319 12.63 -8.33 -13.56
C THR A 319 12.11 -9.24 -14.67
N ILE A 320 12.95 -9.56 -15.68
CA ILE A 320 12.59 -10.52 -16.74
C ILE A 320 12.22 -11.86 -16.10
N LEU A 321 13.04 -12.37 -15.19
CA LEU A 321 12.78 -13.63 -14.47
C LEU A 321 11.45 -13.56 -13.70
N ALA A 322 11.20 -12.45 -12.99
CA ALA A 322 9.99 -12.24 -12.19
C ALA A 322 8.72 -12.29 -13.03
N PHE A 323 8.71 -11.56 -14.15
CA PHE A 323 7.55 -11.55 -15.04
C PHE A 323 7.42 -12.89 -15.77
N ALA A 324 8.51 -13.46 -16.30
CA ALA A 324 8.43 -14.68 -17.12
C ALA A 324 7.89 -15.86 -16.30
N MET A 325 8.41 -16.04 -15.09
CA MET A 325 8.03 -17.16 -14.21
C MET A 325 6.65 -16.98 -13.58
N ASN A 326 6.16 -15.74 -13.43
CA ASN A 326 4.86 -15.47 -12.80
C ASN A 326 3.80 -14.95 -13.76
N TYR A 327 4.06 -14.86 -15.07
CA TYR A 327 3.14 -14.26 -16.05
C TYR A 327 1.72 -14.83 -15.91
N LYS A 328 1.56 -16.16 -16.02
CA LYS A 328 0.26 -16.84 -15.86
C LYS A 328 -0.38 -16.61 -14.49
N ARG A 329 0.44 -16.49 -13.45
CA ARG A 329 -0.03 -16.30 -12.07
C ARG A 329 -0.49 -14.88 -11.82
N LEU A 330 0.12 -13.89 -12.46
CA LEU A 330 -0.20 -12.47 -12.36
C LEU A 330 -1.43 -12.12 -13.19
N ASP A 331 -1.55 -12.70 -14.39
CA ASP A 331 -2.70 -12.52 -15.28
C ASP A 331 -4.00 -12.95 -14.60
N GLY A 332 -4.01 -14.16 -14.03
CA GLY A 332 -5.16 -14.70 -13.30
C GLY A 332 -5.47 -14.02 -11.95
N VAL A 333 -4.70 -13.02 -11.49
CA VAL A 333 -5.07 -12.25 -10.28
C VAL A 333 -6.11 -11.18 -10.60
N PHE A 334 -6.08 -10.63 -11.81
CA PHE A 334 -6.91 -9.50 -12.21
C PHE A 334 -8.15 -9.90 -13.00
N ASP A 335 -8.23 -11.17 -13.40
CA ASP A 335 -9.49 -11.76 -13.84
C ASP A 335 -10.53 -11.63 -12.72
N LYS A 336 -11.70 -11.09 -13.07
CA LYS A 336 -12.84 -11.08 -12.15
C LYS A 336 -13.14 -12.53 -11.81
N ASP A 337 -12.97 -12.91 -10.54
CA ASP A 337 -13.52 -14.16 -10.03
C ASP A 337 -15.00 -14.17 -10.43
N LYS A 338 -15.36 -15.04 -11.38
CA LYS A 338 -16.75 -15.25 -11.73
C LYS A 338 -17.43 -15.69 -10.42
N PRO A 339 -18.51 -15.02 -9.99
CA PRO A 339 -19.22 -15.46 -8.80
C PRO A 339 -19.63 -16.93 -9.03
N VAL A 340 -19.20 -17.79 -8.10
CA VAL A 340 -19.66 -19.17 -7.98
C VAL A 340 -21.06 -19.16 -7.38
#